data_AF-A0A948JTF6-F1
#
_entry.id   AF-A0A948JTF6-F1
#
_cell.length_a   1.000
_cell.length_b   1.000
_cell.length_c   1.000
_cell.angle_alpha   90.00
_cell.angle_beta   90.00
_cell.angle_gamma   90.00
#
_symmetry.space_group_name_H-M   'P 1'
#
loop_
_entity.id
_entity.type
_entity.pdbx_description
1 polymer ?
#
loop_
_entity_poly.entity_id
_entity_poly.type
_entity_poly.pdbx_seq_one_letter_code
_entity_poly.pdbx_strand_id
1 'polypeptide(L)'
;MAHSSTLRLAVLAVLTLLAGLLLPGKTFVQAVIQSGQQVVINELMWMGSNISTADEWIELANNSSEEISLNGWSLNYLKSGEEAVMIGFEDVSIQPDGF
;
A
#
# COMPACT_ATOMS: atom_id res chain seq x y z
N MET A 1 47.75 29.70 37.89
CA MET A 1 47.51 28.24 38.07
C MET A 1 46.02 27.91 37.82
N ALA A 2 45.43 28.37 36.71
CA ALA A 2 43.97 28.31 36.45
C ALA A 2 43.61 27.82 35.03
N HIS A 3 44.56 27.25 34.30
CA HIS A 3 44.39 26.89 32.89
C HIS A 3 44.08 25.40 32.63
N SER A 4 44.19 24.53 33.65
CA SER A 4 44.08 23.07 33.49
C SER A 4 42.67 22.51 33.66
N SER A 5 41.75 23.25 34.28
CA SER A 5 40.36 22.82 34.53
C SER A 5 39.43 23.06 33.33
N THR A 6 39.67 24.11 32.55
CA THR A 6 38.87 24.46 31.36
C THR A 6 39.13 23.53 30.17
N LEU A 7 40.36 23.06 29.98
CA LEU A 7 40.67 22.06 28.95
C LEU A 7 40.03 20.69 29.23
N ARG A 8 39.90 20.30 30.50
CA ARG A 8 39.29 19.01 30.89
C ARG A 8 37.78 18.99 30.64
N LEU A 9 37.09 20.09 30.88
CA LEU A 9 35.66 20.22 30.56
C LEU A 9 35.41 20.26 29.05
N ALA A 10 36.26 20.95 28.28
CA ALA A 10 36.13 21.02 26.82
C ALA A 10 36.35 19.67 26.14
N VAL A 11 37.33 18.87 26.59
CA VAL A 11 37.60 17.53 26.02
C VAL A 11 36.49 16.53 26.37
N LEU A 12 35.93 16.61 27.58
CA LEU A 12 34.83 15.73 28.00
C LEU A 12 33.52 16.04 27.27
N ALA A 13 33.24 17.32 26.98
CA ALA A 13 32.06 17.75 26.23
C ALA A 13 32.13 17.39 24.72
N VAL A 14 33.33 17.35 24.13
CA VAL A 14 33.54 16.94 22.73
C VAL A 14 33.41 15.41 22.59
N LEU A 15 33.87 14.64 23.57
CA LEU A 15 33.74 13.18 23.59
C LEU A 15 32.29 12.70 23.77
N THR A 16 31.47 13.43 24.53
CA THR A 16 30.03 13.11 24.65
C THR A 16 29.23 13.51 23.41
N LEU A 17 29.64 14.56 22.68
CA LEU A 17 29.03 14.94 21.40
C LEU A 17 29.32 13.90 20.28
N LEU A 18 30.50 13.28 20.30
CA LEU A 18 30.90 12.24 19.35
C LEU A 18 30.25 10.86 19.61
N ALA A 19 29.81 10.60 20.84
CA ALA A 19 29.15 9.34 21.20
C ALA A 19 27.67 9.25 20.74
N GLY A 20 27.04 10.38 20.38
CA GLY A 20 25.65 10.42 19.91
C GLY A 20 25.43 9.93 18.47
N LEU A 21 26.49 9.71 17.69
CA LEU A 21 26.42 9.35 16.27
C LEU A 21 26.46 7.82 16.03
N LEU A 22 26.46 7.01 17.08
CA LEU A 22 26.68 5.56 17.02
C LEU A 22 25.45 4.72 17.44
N LEU A 23 24.22 5.22 17.22
CA LEU A 23 23.01 4.42 17.41
C LEU A 23 22.64 3.74 16.08
N PRO A 24 22.91 2.44 15.90
CA PRO A 24 22.44 1.71 14.73
C PRO A 24 20.91 1.64 14.74
N GLY A 25 20.30 2.22 13.70
CA GLY A 25 19.14 1.63 13.05
C GLY A 25 17.86 1.46 13.89
N LYS A 26 17.35 2.53 14.52
CA LYS A 26 15.90 2.62 14.65
C LYS A 26 15.34 3.09 13.31
N THR A 27 15.29 2.17 12.34
CA THR A 27 14.52 2.40 11.11
C THR A 27 13.07 2.53 11.55
N PHE A 28 12.57 3.76 11.53
CA PHE A 28 11.14 3.97 11.55
C PHE A 28 10.63 3.46 10.21
N VAL A 29 10.16 2.22 10.16
CA VAL A 29 9.26 1.82 9.09
C VAL A 29 7.99 2.61 9.35
N GLN A 30 7.89 3.78 8.72
CA GLN A 30 6.62 4.47 8.65
C GLN A 30 5.71 3.53 7.86
N ALA A 31 4.78 2.89 8.55
CA ALA A 31 3.69 2.21 7.88
C ALA A 31 2.97 3.30 7.06
N VAL A 32 3.21 3.31 5.75
CA VAL A 32 2.33 4.01 4.83
C VAL A 32 1.08 3.16 4.83
N ILE A 33 0.15 3.47 5.75
CA ILE A 33 -1.19 2.92 5.68
C ILE A 33 -1.77 3.54 4.41
N GLN A 34 -1.69 2.82 3.30
CA GLN A 34 -2.36 3.19 2.06
C GLN A 34 -3.87 3.09 2.35
N SER A 35 -4.44 4.18 2.85
CA SER A 35 -5.83 4.28 3.29
C SER A 35 -6.81 4.44 2.11
N GLY A 36 -6.45 3.92 0.94
CA GLY A 36 -7.27 3.94 -0.28
C GLY A 36 -7.83 2.55 -0.58
N GLN A 37 -8.91 2.49 -1.36
CA GLN A 37 -9.41 1.22 -1.90
C GLN A 37 -8.30 0.57 -2.74
N GLN A 38 -7.75 -0.55 -2.27
CA GLN A 38 -6.62 -1.21 -2.91
C GLN A 38 -7.02 -1.85 -4.24
N VAL A 39 -8.20 -2.49 -4.27
CA VAL A 39 -8.82 -2.99 -5.50
C VAL A 39 -10.05 -2.14 -5.82
N VAL A 40 -10.16 -1.66 -7.05
CA VAL A 40 -11.28 -0.82 -7.53
C VAL A 40 -11.88 -1.38 -8.81
N ILE A 41 -13.15 -1.06 -9.08
CA ILE A 41 -13.70 -1.19 -10.44
C ILE A 41 -13.13 -0.04 -11.26
N ASN A 42 -12.23 -0.34 -12.19
CA ASN A 42 -11.57 0.65 -13.05
C ASN A 42 -12.42 0.96 -14.30
N GLU A 43 -12.98 -0.08 -14.92
CA GLU A 43 -13.79 0.05 -16.12
C GLU A 43 -15.07 -0.79 -16.03
N LEU A 44 -16.14 -0.29 -16.64
CA LEU A 44 -17.42 -0.97 -16.78
C LEU A 44 -17.95 -0.77 -18.20
N MET A 45 -17.87 -1.82 -19.01
CA MET A 45 -18.37 -1.85 -20.38
C MET A 45 -19.56 -2.79 -20.44
N TRP A 46 -20.74 -2.25 -20.16
CA TRP A 46 -21.96 -3.04 -19.94
C TRP A 46 -22.99 -2.95 -21.07
N MET A 47 -22.74 -2.11 -22.09
CA MET A 47 -23.64 -1.95 -23.23
C MET A 47 -23.11 -2.62 -24.51
N GLY A 48 -22.01 -3.36 -24.41
CA GLY A 48 -21.29 -3.87 -25.57
C GLY A 48 -20.61 -2.78 -26.40
N SER A 49 -20.23 -3.16 -27.61
CA SER A 49 -19.64 -2.28 -28.63
C SER A 49 -20.63 -2.03 -29.78
N ASN A 50 -20.20 -1.25 -30.77
CA ASN A 50 -20.93 -1.11 -32.04
C ASN A 50 -20.88 -2.37 -32.93
N ILE A 51 -20.02 -3.34 -32.60
CA ILE A 51 -19.88 -4.61 -33.31
C ILE A 51 -20.77 -5.68 -32.66
N SER A 52 -20.80 -5.72 -31.32
CA SER A 52 -21.45 -6.78 -30.57
C SER A 52 -21.93 -6.30 -29.20
N THR A 53 -23.18 -6.62 -28.85
CA THR A 53 -23.74 -6.38 -27.51
C THR A 53 -23.10 -7.28 -26.45
N ALA A 54 -22.36 -8.30 -26.84
CA ALA A 54 -21.66 -9.21 -25.93
C ALA A 54 -20.24 -8.74 -25.60
N ASP A 55 -19.80 -7.60 -26.15
CA ASP A 55 -18.48 -7.02 -25.87
C ASP A 55 -18.53 -6.32 -24.51
N GLU A 56 -18.79 -7.11 -23.46
CA GLU A 56 -19.02 -6.65 -22.10
C GLU A 56 -17.89 -7.10 -21.19
N TRP A 57 -17.41 -6.19 -20.32
CA TRP A 57 -16.44 -6.52 -19.28
C TRP A 57 -16.51 -5.57 -18.10
N ILE A 58 -15.96 -6.06 -16.99
CA ILE A 58 -15.69 -5.29 -15.77
C ILE A 58 -14.20 -5.45 -15.53
N GLU A 59 -13.48 -4.35 -15.40
CA GLU A 59 -12.05 -4.36 -15.09
C GLU A 59 -11.84 -4.02 -13.61
N LEU A 60 -11.06 -4.86 -12.93
CA LEU A 60 -10.62 -4.61 -11.56
C LEU A 60 -9.17 -4.14 -11.61
N ALA A 61 -8.83 -3.06 -10.92
CA ALA A 61 -7.45 -2.59 -10.84
C ALA A 61 -6.92 -2.67 -9.42
N ASN A 62 -5.66 -3.09 -9.27
CA ASN A 62 -4.93 -3.03 -8.01
C ASN A 62 -4.11 -1.74 -7.96
N ASN A 63 -4.56 -0.78 -7.16
CA ASN A 63 -3.88 0.50 -6.94
C ASN A 63 -2.80 0.44 -5.85
N SER A 64 -2.47 -0.74 -5.33
CA SER A 64 -1.43 -0.91 -4.31
C SER A 64 -0.11 -1.34 -4.92
N SER A 65 0.96 -1.14 -4.15
CA SER A 65 2.32 -1.56 -4.53
C SER A 65 2.59 -3.06 -4.29
N GLU A 66 1.59 -3.82 -3.87
CA GLU A 66 1.71 -5.24 -3.50
C GLU A 66 0.75 -6.10 -4.33
N GLU A 67 1.08 -7.37 -4.56
CA GLU A 67 0.16 -8.32 -5.18
C GLU A 67 -1.05 -8.56 -4.26
N ILE A 68 -2.26 -8.58 -4.84
CA ILE A 68 -3.49 -8.86 -4.10
C ILE A 68 -4.14 -10.12 -4.65
N SER A 69 -4.25 -11.15 -3.80
CA SER A 69 -5.08 -12.31 -4.08
C SER A 69 -6.56 -11.95 -3.90
N LEU A 70 -7.37 -12.31 -4.89
CA LEU A 70 -8.82 -12.22 -4.85
C LEU A 70 -9.48 -13.52 -4.34
N ASN A 71 -8.70 -14.49 -3.85
CA ASN A 71 -9.24 -15.78 -3.42
C ASN A 71 -10.29 -15.58 -2.31
N GLY A 72 -11.51 -16.07 -2.57
CA GLY A 72 -12.64 -15.92 -1.65
C GLY A 72 -13.36 -14.57 -1.74
N TRP A 73 -12.95 -13.68 -2.65
CA TRP A 73 -13.71 -12.48 -2.99
C TRP A 73 -14.83 -12.83 -3.95
N SER A 74 -15.86 -11.98 -3.98
CA SER A 74 -16.90 -12.04 -4.99
C SER A 74 -17.23 -10.65 -5.51
N LEU A 75 -17.60 -10.59 -6.78
CA LEU A 75 -18.29 -9.44 -7.34
C LEU A 75 -19.78 -9.67 -7.18
N ASN A 76 -20.46 -8.76 -6.49
CA ASN A 76 -21.89 -8.85 -6.22
C ASN A 76 -22.64 -7.72 -6.91
N TYR A 77 -23.93 -7.93 -7.14
CA TYR A 77 -24.83 -6.93 -7.70
C TYR A 77 -26.14 -6.90 -6.92
N LEU A 78 -26.80 -5.74 -6.94
CA LEU A 78 -28.12 -5.58 -6.34
C LEU A 78 -29.21 -5.83 -7.39
N LYS A 79 -30.14 -6.72 -7.07
CA LYS A 79 -31.34 -6.98 -7.85
C LYS A 79 -32.56 -6.77 -6.98
N SER A 80 -33.32 -5.70 -7.26
CA SER A 80 -34.55 -5.37 -6.51
C SER A 80 -34.34 -5.25 -4.99
N GLY A 81 -33.17 -4.77 -4.56
CA GLY A 81 -32.81 -4.62 -3.14
C GLY A 81 -32.20 -5.86 -2.49
N GLU A 82 -32.09 -6.96 -3.23
CA GLU A 82 -31.40 -8.17 -2.77
C GLU A 82 -30.00 -8.24 -3.40
N GLU A 83 -29.00 -8.59 -2.59
CA GLU A 83 -27.64 -8.83 -3.06
C GLU A 83 -27.52 -10.25 -3.63
N ALA A 84 -26.91 -10.35 -4.81
CA ALA A 84 -26.62 -11.61 -5.48
C ALA A 84 -25.18 -11.65 -5.96
N VAL A 85 -24.57 -12.84 -5.95
CA VAL A 85 -23.21 -13.06 -6.46
C VAL A 85 -23.25 -13.08 -7.98
N MET A 86 -22.41 -12.26 -8.62
CA MET A 86 -22.17 -12.29 -10.05
C MET A 86 -21.08 -13.30 -10.39
N ILE A 87 -19.92 -13.19 -9.73
CA ILE A 87 -18.78 -14.09 -9.90
C ILE A 87 -18.02 -14.23 -8.58
N GLY A 88 -17.57 -15.45 -8.28
CA GLY A 88 -16.60 -15.73 -7.21
C GLY A 88 -15.22 -15.93 -7.81
N PHE A 89 -14.19 -15.42 -7.13
CA PHE A 89 -12.81 -15.54 -7.57
C PHE A 89 -12.09 -16.66 -6.83
N GLU A 90 -11.49 -17.56 -7.62
CA GLU A 90 -10.66 -18.67 -7.15
C GLU A 90 -9.35 -18.67 -7.92
N ASP A 91 -8.24 -18.75 -7.21
CA ASP A 91 -6.88 -18.74 -7.73
C ASP A 91 -6.56 -17.56 -8.67
N VAL A 92 -7.04 -16.37 -8.29
CA VAL A 92 -6.78 -15.11 -9.00
C VAL A 92 -6.02 -14.14 -8.11
N SER A 93 -5.01 -13.50 -8.67
CA SER A 93 -4.27 -12.41 -8.04
C SER A 93 -3.99 -11.30 -9.04
N ILE A 94 -4.15 -10.05 -8.61
CA ILE A 94 -3.81 -8.87 -9.40
C ILE A 94 -2.43 -8.38 -8.95
N GLN A 95 -1.50 -8.25 -9.89
CA GLN A 95 -0.16 -7.72 -9.64
C GLN A 95 -0.21 -6.26 -9.15
N PRO A 96 0.86 -5.74 -8.53
CA PRO A 96 0.96 -4.30 -8.24
C PRO A 96 0.67 -3.46 -9.48
N ASP A 97 -0.15 -2.41 -9.34
CA ASP A 97 -0.57 -1.52 -10.43
C ASP A 97 -1.21 -2.23 -11.65
N GLY A 98 -1.70 -3.46 -11.46
CA GLY A 98 -2.22 -4.34 -12.52
C GLY A 98 -3.75 -4.37 -12.64
N PHE A 99 -4.23 -5.15 -13.62
CA PHE A 99 -5.64 -5.42 -13.95
C PHE A 99 -5.93 -6.92 -14.05
#